data_AF-A5FVI7-F1
#
_entry.id   AF-A5FVI7-F1
#
_cell.length_a   1.000
_cell.length_b   1.000
_cell.length_c   1.000
_cell.angle_alpha   90.00
_cell.angle_beta   90.00
_cell.angle_gamma   90.00
#
_symmetry.space_group_name_H-M   'P 1'
#
loop_
_entity.id
_entity.type
_entity.pdbx_description
1 polymer ?
#
loop_
_entity_poly.entity_id
_entity_poly.type
_entity_poly.pdbx_seq_one_letter_code
_entity_poly.pdbx_strand_id
1 'polypeptide(L)'
;MEYEALTGTLWDKGTFWVTVAVLIFLAFFGRKIVGAITTMLDQRSAAIQHELDEASRLRAEAEAMLKDAESRREAALAQAKDMLAMAGREAERLAADLLAEAEASARRREQMARERISAAEAAAIAEVRDAAAALAARAAEQILKETIDEAHDRGLIDQAIGGLPAALRQKAA
;
A
#
# COMPACT_ATOMS: atom_id res chain seq x y z
N MET A 1 -100.98 -54.17 -36.43
CA MET A 1 -100.19 -53.37 -37.38
C MET A 1 -98.93 -52.96 -36.65
N GLU A 2 -97.76 -53.30 -37.20
CA GLU A 2 -96.39 -53.00 -36.75
C GLU A 2 -95.77 -53.92 -35.66
N TYR A 3 -95.62 -55.24 -35.93
CA TYR A 3 -94.89 -56.18 -35.05
C TYR A 3 -93.71 -56.93 -35.70
N GLU A 4 -93.24 -56.56 -36.89
CA GLU A 4 -92.32 -57.41 -37.68
C GLU A 4 -90.91 -56.84 -37.96
N ALA A 5 -90.37 -55.95 -37.12
CA ALA A 5 -89.00 -55.41 -37.32
C ALA A 5 -87.97 -55.81 -36.24
N LEU A 6 -88.33 -56.63 -35.24
CA LEU A 6 -87.51 -56.89 -34.04
C LEU A 6 -87.02 -58.33 -33.85
N THR A 7 -87.21 -59.22 -34.83
CA THR A 7 -86.91 -60.66 -34.72
C THR A 7 -85.71 -61.13 -35.55
N GLY A 8 -84.87 -60.20 -36.03
CA GLY A 8 -83.53 -60.56 -36.53
C GLY A 8 -82.59 -60.79 -35.36
N THR A 9 -82.44 -62.05 -34.93
CA THR A 9 -81.56 -62.40 -33.80
C THR A 9 -80.16 -61.85 -34.04
N LEU A 10 -79.57 -61.18 -33.04
CA LEU A 10 -78.27 -60.53 -33.15
C LEU A 10 -77.15 -61.50 -33.61
N TRP A 11 -77.33 -62.79 -33.37
CA TRP A 11 -76.40 -63.87 -33.67
C TRP A 11 -76.21 -64.15 -35.18
N ASP A 12 -77.14 -63.71 -36.03
CA ASP A 12 -77.10 -63.95 -37.49
C ASP A 12 -76.30 -62.88 -38.27
N LYS A 13 -75.98 -61.75 -37.61
CA LYS A 13 -75.20 -60.66 -38.22
C LYS A 13 -73.71 -60.87 -37.95
N GLY A 14 -72.88 -60.93 -38.98
CA GLY A 14 -71.41 -61.01 -38.84
C GLY A 14 -70.80 -59.89 -37.98
N THR A 15 -71.48 -58.73 -37.90
CA THR A 15 -71.11 -57.62 -37.01
C THR A 15 -71.17 -57.98 -35.51
N PHE A 16 -72.02 -58.93 -35.10
CA PHE A 16 -72.11 -59.37 -33.71
C PHE A 16 -70.83 -60.09 -33.27
N TRP A 17 -70.35 -61.05 -34.07
CA TRP A 17 -69.10 -61.76 -33.80
C TRP A 17 -67.88 -60.82 -33.84
N VAL A 18 -67.85 -59.84 -34.75
CA VAL A 18 -66.81 -58.80 -34.75
C VAL A 18 -66.84 -57.97 -33.47
N THR A 19 -68.03 -57.54 -33.02
CA THR A 19 -68.17 -56.76 -31.78
C THR A 19 -67.76 -57.56 -30.55
N VAL A 20 -68.14 -58.85 -30.47
CA VAL A 20 -67.73 -59.76 -29.39
C VAL A 20 -66.21 -59.97 -29.41
N ALA A 21 -65.61 -60.18 -30.59
CA ALA A 21 -64.16 -60.31 -30.72
C ALA A 21 -63.42 -59.02 -30.30
N VAL A 22 -63.92 -57.84 -30.66
CA VAL A 22 -63.37 -56.54 -30.23
C VAL A 22 -63.51 -56.37 -28.72
N LEU A 23 -64.64 -56.75 -28.11
CA LEU A 23 -64.82 -56.68 -26.67
C LEU A 23 -63.90 -57.64 -25.91
N ILE A 24 -63.74 -58.88 -26.39
CA ILE A 24 -62.78 -59.84 -25.82
C ILE A 24 -61.36 -59.33 -25.97
N PHE A 25 -60.99 -58.81 -27.15
CA PHE A 25 -59.69 -58.20 -27.38
C PHE A 25 -59.43 -57.01 -26.44
N LEU A 26 -60.40 -56.11 -26.27
CA LEU A 26 -60.30 -54.98 -25.36
C LEU A 26 -60.25 -55.43 -23.90
N ALA A 27 -60.98 -56.48 -23.51
CA ALA A 27 -60.95 -57.04 -22.16
C ALA A 27 -59.59 -57.66 -21.81
N PHE A 28 -58.98 -58.42 -22.73
CA PHE A 28 -57.67 -59.06 -22.51
C PHE A 28 -56.49 -58.09 -22.71
N PHE A 29 -56.48 -57.33 -23.81
CA PHE A 29 -55.34 -56.48 -24.20
C PHE A 29 -55.49 -55.02 -23.82
N GLY A 30 -56.71 -54.49 -23.67
CA GLY A 30 -56.94 -53.07 -23.35
C GLY A 30 -56.25 -52.65 -22.06
N ARG A 31 -56.30 -53.47 -21.01
CA ARG A 31 -55.61 -53.19 -19.74
C ARG A 31 -54.08 -53.13 -19.91
N LYS A 32 -53.51 -54.00 -20.76
CA LYS A 32 -52.06 -54.04 -21.04
C LYS A 32 -51.62 -52.85 -21.91
N ILE A 33 -52.42 -52.47 -22.91
CA ILE A 33 -52.16 -51.32 -23.78
C ILE A 33 -52.26 -50.01 -22.99
N VAL A 34 -53.32 -49.82 -22.20
CA VAL A 34 -53.50 -48.64 -21.34
C VAL A 34 -52.39 -48.54 -20.31
N GLY A 35 -51.99 -49.66 -19.69
CA GLY A 35 -50.85 -49.71 -18.77
C GLY A 35 -49.52 -49.33 -19.42
N ALA A 36 -49.25 -49.79 -20.65
CA ALA A 36 -48.02 -49.46 -21.37
C ALA A 36 -47.98 -47.97 -21.79
N ILE A 37 -49.12 -47.42 -22.26
CA ILE A 37 -49.22 -46.01 -22.65
C ILE A 37 -49.05 -45.10 -21.43
N THR A 38 -49.75 -45.39 -20.32
CA THR A 38 -49.62 -44.61 -19.07
C THR A 38 -48.19 -44.64 -18.55
N THR A 39 -47.55 -45.81 -18.49
CA THR A 39 -46.14 -45.92 -18.09
C THR A 39 -45.21 -45.09 -18.99
N MET A 40 -45.44 -45.09 -20.31
CA MET A 40 -44.63 -44.28 -21.24
C MET A 40 -44.85 -42.77 -21.04
N LEU A 41 -46.09 -42.34 -20.80
CA LEU A 41 -46.42 -40.95 -20.49
C LEU A 41 -45.80 -40.52 -19.16
N ASP A 42 -45.88 -41.36 -18.13
CA ASP A 42 -45.31 -41.12 -16.81
C ASP A 42 -43.78 -41.00 -16.90
N GLN A 43 -43.11 -41.91 -17.62
CA GLN A 43 -41.66 -41.84 -17.87
C GLN A 43 -41.26 -40.54 -18.57
N ARG A 44 -42.00 -40.12 -19.60
CA ARG A 44 -41.76 -38.84 -20.27
C ARG A 44 -41.99 -37.65 -19.34
N SER A 45 -43.05 -37.69 -18.53
CA SER A 45 -43.33 -36.63 -17.56
C SER A 45 -42.23 -36.52 -16.50
N ALA A 46 -41.77 -37.66 -15.97
CA ALA A 46 -40.65 -37.71 -15.03
C ALA A 46 -39.33 -37.21 -15.64
N ALA A 47 -39.04 -37.57 -16.90
CA ALA A 47 -37.86 -37.07 -17.61
C ALA A 47 -37.91 -35.55 -17.80
N ILE A 48 -39.05 -35.01 -18.24
CA ILE A 48 -39.25 -33.55 -18.41
C ILE A 48 -39.15 -32.83 -17.05
N GLN A 49 -39.75 -33.38 -16.00
CA GLN A 49 -39.66 -32.81 -14.65
C GLN A 49 -38.19 -32.79 -14.17
N HIS A 50 -37.46 -33.88 -14.35
CA HIS A 50 -36.03 -33.95 -14.01
C HIS A 50 -35.22 -32.90 -14.79
N GLU A 51 -35.41 -32.77 -16.10
CA GLU A 51 -34.73 -31.75 -16.91
C GLU A 51 -35.07 -30.32 -16.47
N LEU A 52 -36.34 -30.05 -16.13
CA LEU A 52 -36.78 -28.75 -15.62
C LEU A 52 -36.19 -28.44 -14.23
N ASP A 53 -36.12 -29.44 -13.34
CA ASP A 53 -35.53 -29.31 -12.02
C ASP A 53 -34.02 -29.07 -12.12
N GLU A 54 -33.33 -29.80 -13.00
CA GLU A 54 -31.91 -29.57 -13.28
C GLU A 54 -31.64 -28.20 -13.90
N ALA A 55 -32.44 -27.78 -14.89
CA ALA A 55 -32.33 -26.45 -15.48
C ALA A 55 -32.58 -25.35 -14.44
N SER A 56 -33.57 -25.53 -13.56
CA SER A 56 -33.88 -24.59 -12.48
C SER A 56 -32.74 -24.52 -11.46
N ARG A 57 -32.17 -25.67 -11.09
CA ARG A 57 -31.00 -25.74 -10.21
C ARG A 57 -29.78 -25.06 -10.82
N LEU A 58 -29.44 -25.39 -12.07
CA LEU A 58 -28.30 -24.78 -12.79
C LEU A 58 -28.47 -23.26 -12.92
N ARG A 59 -29.69 -22.80 -13.19
CA ARG A 59 -30.00 -21.37 -13.22
C ARG A 59 -29.78 -20.71 -11.86
N ALA A 60 -30.26 -21.32 -10.78
CA ALA A 60 -30.06 -20.79 -9.44
C ALA A 60 -28.57 -20.76 -9.04
N GLU A 61 -27.80 -21.80 -9.39
CA GLU A 61 -26.36 -21.86 -9.18
C GLU A 61 -25.63 -20.76 -9.99
N ALA A 62 -26.01 -20.54 -11.25
CA ALA A 62 -25.44 -19.49 -12.10
C ALA A 62 -25.77 -18.07 -11.59
N GLU A 63 -27.01 -17.82 -11.19
CA GLU A 63 -27.42 -16.54 -10.59
C GLU A 63 -26.68 -16.27 -9.27
N ALA A 64 -26.49 -17.30 -8.44
CA ALA A 64 -25.70 -17.19 -7.21
C ALA A 64 -24.22 -16.89 -7.50
N MET A 65 -23.63 -17.57 -8.49
CA MET A 65 -22.23 -17.37 -8.87
C MET A 65 -22.00 -15.97 -9.49
N LEU A 66 -22.96 -15.47 -10.30
CA LEU A 66 -22.92 -14.12 -10.84
C LEU A 66 -22.95 -13.09 -9.71
N LYS A 67 -23.87 -13.24 -8.75
CA LYS A 67 -23.99 -12.33 -7.60
C LYS A 67 -22.72 -12.33 -6.74
N ASP A 68 -22.13 -13.49 -6.49
CA ASP A 68 -20.85 -13.60 -5.77
C ASP A 68 -19.72 -12.93 -6.55
N ALA A 69 -19.64 -13.13 -7.88
CA ALA A 69 -18.64 -12.49 -8.73
C ALA A 69 -18.79 -10.96 -8.77
N GLU A 70 -20.02 -10.44 -8.86
CA GLU A 70 -20.31 -9.00 -8.80
C GLU A 70 -19.91 -8.42 -7.45
N SER A 71 -20.31 -9.06 -6.33
CA SER A 71 -19.94 -8.62 -4.99
C SER A 71 -18.42 -8.62 -4.77
N ARG A 72 -17.72 -9.67 -5.21
CA ARG A 72 -16.25 -9.74 -5.14
C ARG A 72 -15.59 -8.67 -6.00
N ARG A 73 -16.13 -8.39 -7.18
CA ARG A 73 -15.64 -7.32 -8.06
C ARG A 73 -15.79 -5.96 -7.40
N GLU A 74 -16.94 -5.66 -6.82
CA GLU A 74 -17.19 -4.41 -6.10
C GLU A 74 -16.26 -4.26 -4.89
N ALA A 75 -16.12 -5.33 -4.08
CA ALA A 75 -15.21 -5.35 -2.94
C ALA A 75 -13.74 -5.13 -3.38
N ALA A 76 -13.30 -5.79 -4.45
CA ALA A 76 -11.94 -5.60 -4.99
C ALA A 76 -11.71 -4.17 -5.50
N LEU A 77 -12.69 -3.57 -6.16
CA LEU A 77 -12.61 -2.17 -6.61
C LEU A 77 -12.58 -1.20 -5.42
N ALA A 78 -13.35 -1.46 -4.37
CA ALA A 78 -13.34 -0.65 -3.15
C ALA A 78 -11.98 -0.75 -2.44
N GLN A 79 -11.43 -1.96 -2.29
CA GLN A 79 -10.10 -2.19 -1.72
C GLN A 79 -9.00 -1.52 -2.54
N ALA A 80 -9.06 -1.61 -3.88
CA ALA A 80 -8.09 -0.95 -4.76
C ALA A 80 -8.13 0.58 -4.61
N LYS A 81 -9.33 1.17 -4.51
CA LYS A 81 -9.49 2.62 -4.25
C LYS A 81 -8.92 3.02 -2.89
N ASP A 82 -9.19 2.24 -1.85
CA ASP A 82 -8.66 2.52 -0.51
C ASP A 82 -7.13 2.39 -0.47
N MET A 83 -6.57 1.37 -1.12
CA MET A 83 -5.13 1.18 -1.26
C MET A 83 -4.47 2.37 -1.98
N LEU A 84 -5.05 2.85 -3.08
CA LEU A 84 -4.55 4.03 -3.79
C LEU A 84 -4.64 5.29 -2.93
N ALA A 85 -5.72 5.46 -2.17
CA ALA A 85 -5.88 6.60 -1.27
C ALA A 85 -4.87 6.56 -0.11
N MET A 86 -4.64 5.39 0.48
CA MET A 86 -3.60 5.17 1.49
C MET A 86 -2.20 5.44 0.93
N ALA A 87 -1.89 4.92 -0.26
CA ALA A 87 -0.61 5.16 -0.92
C ALA A 87 -0.39 6.65 -1.24
N GLY A 88 -1.43 7.37 -1.67
CA GLY A 88 -1.38 8.82 -1.89
C GLY A 88 -1.06 9.59 -0.60
N ARG A 89 -1.78 9.30 0.49
CA ARG A 89 -1.53 9.92 1.81
C ARG A 89 -0.11 9.64 2.31
N GLU A 90 0.36 8.42 2.15
CA GLU A 90 1.70 8.01 2.58
C GLU A 90 2.79 8.69 1.74
N ALA A 91 2.57 8.83 0.42
CA ALA A 91 3.47 9.55 -0.46
C ALA A 91 3.56 11.05 -0.10
N GLU A 92 2.43 11.70 0.19
CA GLU A 92 2.39 13.09 0.66
C GLU A 92 3.12 13.25 2.00
N ARG A 93 2.87 12.35 2.96
CA ARG A 93 3.56 12.35 4.26
C ARG A 93 5.06 12.17 4.10
N LEU A 94 5.50 11.20 3.31
CA LEU A 94 6.92 10.96 3.05
C LEU A 94 7.57 12.15 2.35
N ALA A 95 6.89 12.77 1.38
CA ALA A 95 7.38 13.97 0.72
C ALA A 95 7.55 15.15 1.71
N ALA A 96 6.57 15.35 2.59
CA ALA A 96 6.65 16.37 3.64
C ALA A 96 7.79 16.10 4.63
N ASP A 97 7.96 14.85 5.08
CA ASP A 97 9.04 14.45 5.98
C ASP A 97 10.42 14.65 5.33
N LEU A 98 10.58 14.26 4.07
CA LEU A 98 11.82 14.46 3.31
C LEU A 98 12.14 15.94 3.10
N LEU A 99 11.14 16.79 2.82
CA LEU A 99 11.33 18.23 2.74
C LEU A 99 11.77 18.82 4.08
N ALA A 100 11.11 18.44 5.18
CA ALA A 100 11.48 18.89 6.51
C ALA A 100 12.90 18.45 6.90
N GLU A 101 13.30 17.21 6.59
CA GLU A 101 14.65 16.71 6.83
C GLU A 101 15.69 17.45 5.97
N ALA A 102 15.38 17.70 4.70
CA ALA A 102 16.24 18.44 3.78
C ALA A 102 16.47 19.88 4.27
N GLU A 103 15.41 20.57 4.71
CA GLU A 103 15.51 21.91 5.30
C GLU A 103 16.33 21.91 6.60
N ALA A 104 16.09 20.94 7.49
CA ALA A 104 16.84 20.80 8.72
C ALA A 104 18.34 20.53 8.45
N SER A 105 18.64 19.69 7.46
CA SER A 105 20.01 19.42 7.00
C SER A 105 20.68 20.65 6.40
N ALA A 106 19.96 21.42 5.57
CA ALA A 106 20.44 22.66 5.00
C ALA A 106 20.77 23.70 6.10
N ARG A 107 19.87 23.89 7.08
CA ARG A 107 20.10 24.79 8.23
C ARG A 107 21.32 24.38 9.06
N ARG A 108 21.49 23.08 9.34
CA ARG A 108 22.68 22.57 10.05
C ARG A 108 23.97 22.85 9.27
N ARG A 109 23.97 22.64 7.95
CA ARG A 109 25.11 22.93 7.09
C ARG A 109 25.44 24.42 7.06
N GLU A 110 24.43 25.28 6.98
CA GLU A 110 24.60 26.73 7.03
C GLU A 110 25.20 27.16 8.37
N GLN A 111 24.67 26.65 9.49
CA GLN A 111 25.19 26.94 10.82
C GLN A 111 26.66 26.50 10.97
N MET A 112 26.99 25.27 10.57
CA MET A 112 28.38 24.79 10.58
C MET A 112 29.30 25.64 9.68
N ALA A 113 28.82 26.11 8.53
CA ALA A 113 29.59 27.00 7.66
C ALA A 113 29.83 28.35 8.32
N ARG A 114 28.82 28.96 8.95
CA ARG A 114 28.93 30.21 9.70
C ARG A 114 29.90 30.09 10.87
N GLU A 115 29.82 29.01 11.63
CA GLU A 115 30.75 28.73 12.73
C GLU A 115 32.20 28.58 12.25
N ARG A 116 32.43 27.87 11.14
CA ARG A 116 33.76 27.75 10.53
C ARG A 116 34.30 29.08 10.04
N ILE A 117 33.45 29.91 9.42
CA ILE A 117 33.84 31.27 8.98
C ILE A 117 34.24 32.11 10.19
N SER A 118 33.41 32.14 11.24
CA SER A 118 33.71 32.89 12.46
C SER A 118 35.01 32.43 13.13
N ALA A 119 35.26 31.12 13.19
CA ALA A 119 36.51 30.59 13.72
C ALA A 119 37.72 30.98 12.86
N ALA A 120 37.58 30.95 11.52
CA ALA A 120 38.63 31.37 10.60
C ALA A 120 38.92 32.88 10.70
N GLU A 121 37.89 33.72 10.85
CA GLU A 121 38.02 35.16 11.07
C GLU A 121 38.75 35.46 12.38
N ALA A 122 38.38 34.77 13.48
CA ALA A 122 39.04 34.92 14.76
C ALA A 122 40.53 34.53 14.70
N ALA A 123 40.84 33.44 14.00
CA ALA A 123 42.22 32.99 13.78
C ALA A 123 43.01 34.00 12.93
N ALA A 124 42.43 34.53 11.85
CA ALA A 124 43.07 35.55 11.02
C ALA A 124 43.33 36.86 11.78
N ILE A 125 42.40 37.29 12.63
CA ILE A 125 42.59 38.47 13.49
C ILE A 125 43.72 38.23 14.50
N ALA A 126 43.80 37.03 15.09
CA ALA A 126 44.89 36.67 16.00
C ALA A 126 46.25 36.71 15.28
N GLU A 127 46.34 36.14 14.08
CA GLU A 127 47.57 36.15 13.27
C GLU A 127 48.01 37.58 12.90
N VAL A 128 47.06 38.45 12.51
CA VAL A 128 47.36 39.88 12.24
C VAL A 128 47.86 40.60 13.49
N ARG A 129 47.26 40.33 14.67
CA ARG A 129 47.71 40.90 15.94
C ARG A 129 49.10 40.43 16.33
N ASP A 130 49.39 39.15 16.16
CA ASP A 130 50.71 38.57 16.44
C ASP A 130 51.78 39.15 15.51
N ALA A 131 51.48 39.28 14.22
CA ALA A 131 52.36 39.93 13.24
C ALA A 131 52.61 41.41 13.58
N ALA A 132 51.57 42.15 13.98
CA ALA A 132 51.69 43.55 14.40
C ALA A 132 52.50 43.70 15.70
N ALA A 133 52.29 42.82 16.68
CA ALA A 133 53.06 42.79 17.93
C ALA A 133 54.55 42.48 17.66
N ALA A 134 54.84 41.52 16.77
CA ALA A 134 56.21 41.21 16.36
C ALA A 134 56.88 42.38 15.63
N LEU A 135 56.15 43.09 14.76
CA LEU A 135 56.66 44.29 14.07
C LEU A 135 56.93 45.43 15.05
N ALA A 136 55.99 45.69 15.98
CA ALA A 136 56.15 46.72 17.00
C ALA A 136 57.33 46.41 17.94
N ALA A 137 57.51 45.14 18.35
CA ALA A 137 58.65 44.71 19.16
C ALA A 137 59.98 44.94 18.44
N ARG A 138 60.08 44.61 17.14
CA ARG A 138 61.27 44.88 16.32
C ARG A 138 61.56 46.37 16.17
N ALA A 139 60.53 47.18 15.94
CA ALA A 139 60.68 48.64 15.85
C ALA A 139 61.14 49.24 17.19
N ALA A 140 60.59 48.77 18.32
CA ALA A 140 61.03 49.17 19.65
C ALA A 140 62.49 48.76 19.93
N GLU A 141 62.88 47.54 19.53
CA GLU A 141 64.27 47.07 19.63
C GLU A 141 65.23 47.95 18.80
N GLN A 142 64.83 48.36 17.59
CA GLN A 142 65.64 49.23 16.75
C GLN A 142 65.78 50.64 17.35
N ILE A 143 64.69 51.25 17.81
CA ILE A 143 64.71 52.57 18.47
C ILE A 143 65.59 52.52 19.74
N LEU A 144 65.48 51.43 20.51
CA LEU A 144 66.30 51.24 21.71
C LEU A 144 67.79 51.16 21.35
N LYS A 145 68.16 50.41 20.30
CA LYS A 145 69.55 50.35 19.80
C LYS A 145 70.08 51.70 19.31
N GLU A 146 69.23 52.54 18.72
CA GLU A 146 69.61 53.87 18.23
C GLU A 146 69.71 54.93 19.36
N THR A 147 68.98 54.73 20.46
CA THR A 147 68.90 55.71 21.57
C THR A 147 69.86 55.41 22.72
N ILE A 148 70.33 54.16 22.87
CA ILE A 148 71.29 53.80 23.91
C ILE A 148 72.62 54.52 23.63
N ASP A 149 72.90 55.54 24.44
CA ASP A 149 74.21 56.18 24.58
C ASP A 149 74.89 55.71 25.88
N GLU A 150 76.16 56.07 26.08
CA GLU A 150 76.91 55.68 27.29
C GLU A 150 76.25 56.15 28.61
N ALA A 151 75.44 57.22 28.58
CA ALA A 151 74.75 57.72 29.75
C ALA A 151 73.53 56.84 30.10
N HIS A 152 72.77 56.42 29.09
CA HIS A 152 71.67 55.47 29.24
C HIS A 152 72.18 54.09 29.69
N ASP A 153 73.31 53.61 29.14
CA ASP A 153 73.90 52.32 29.54
C ASP A 153 74.22 52.26 31.04
N ARG A 154 74.85 53.31 31.59
CA ARG A 154 75.14 53.36 33.04
C ARG A 154 73.88 53.35 33.89
N GLY A 155 72.87 54.14 33.51
CA GLY A 155 71.59 54.15 34.22
C GLY A 155 70.87 52.80 34.16
N LEU A 156 70.92 52.09 33.04
CA LEU A 156 70.35 50.75 32.88
C LEU A 156 71.12 49.70 33.70
N ILE A 157 72.46 49.78 33.74
CA ILE A 157 73.29 48.92 34.58
C ILE A 157 72.97 49.14 36.06
N ASP A 158 72.88 50.39 36.51
CA ASP A 158 72.55 50.72 37.90
C ASP A 158 71.13 50.23 38.27
N GLN A 159 70.16 50.36 37.37
CA GLN A 159 68.82 49.80 37.56
C GLN A 159 68.81 48.26 37.59
N ALA A 160 69.58 47.60 36.71
CA ALA A 160 69.70 46.15 36.69
C ALA A 160 70.33 45.64 38.00
N ILE A 161 71.39 46.29 38.48
CA ILE A 161 72.03 45.99 39.77
C ILE A 161 71.07 46.28 40.94
N GLY A 162 70.31 47.37 40.89
CA GLY A 162 69.31 47.72 41.90
C GLY A 162 68.09 46.78 41.92
N GLY A 163 67.73 46.16 40.78
CA GLY A 163 66.62 45.23 40.63
C GLY A 163 66.95 43.76 40.94
N LEU A 164 68.23 43.37 40.87
CA LEU A 164 68.73 42.03 41.22
C LEU A 164 68.21 41.52 42.58
N PRO A 165 68.23 42.32 43.67
CA PRO A 165 67.66 41.91 44.96
C PRO A 165 66.18 41.55 44.89
N ALA A 166 65.38 42.23 44.07
CA ALA A 166 63.95 41.94 43.92
C ALA A 166 63.72 40.64 43.14
N ALA A 167 64.45 40.45 42.04
CA ALA A 167 64.38 39.23 41.23
C ALA A 167 64.85 37.98 42.01
N LEU A 168 65.89 38.13 42.83
CA LEU A 168 66.38 37.05 43.68
C LEU A 168 65.38 36.68 44.79
N ARG A 169 64.64 37.65 45.36
CA ARG A 169 63.56 37.37 46.31
C ARG A 169 62.39 36.65 45.66
N GLN A 170 62.01 37.04 44.45
CA GLN A 170 60.91 36.40 43.73
C GLN A 170 61.21 34.93 43.37
N LYS A 171 62.49 34.57 43.20
CA LYS A 171 62.93 33.19 42.93
C LYS A 171 63.20 32.37 44.20
N ALA A 172 63.31 33.02 45.35
CA ALA A 172 63.50 32.38 46.66
C ALA A 172 62.19 32.19 47.46
N ALA A 173 61.06 32.69 46.94
CA ALA A 173 59.70 32.43 47.41
C ALA A 173 59.01 31.44 46.46
#